data_AF-A0A3N5UBP2-F1
#
_entry.id   AF-A0A3N5UBP2-F1
#
_cell.length_a   1.000
_cell.length_b   1.000
_cell.length_c   1.000
_cell.angle_alpha   90.00
_cell.angle_beta   90.00
_cell.angle_gamma   90.00
#
_symmetry.space_group_name_H-M   'P 1'
#
loop_
_entity.id
_entity.type
_entity.pdbx_description
1 polymer ?
#
loop_
_entity_poly.entity_id
_entity_poly.type
_entity_poly.pdbx_seq_one_letter_code
_entity_poly.pdbx_strand_id
1 'polypeptide(L)'
;MMRSLASEVAQVAKAEKIRLPFPDPVAAAEEVALKTAANHSSMLQDVLRGAPTEIDAICGAVVQAAQKHNIEPFANWTCWQLVKALTT
;
A
#
# COMPACT_ATOMS: atom_id res chain seq x y z
N MET A 1 1.23 -4.91 -10.64
CA MET A 1 0.53 -4.28 -9.49
C MET A 1 1.47 -3.56 -8.55
N MET A 2 2.52 -4.20 -8.01
CA MET A 2 3.46 -3.60 -7.04
C MET A 2 4.06 -2.26 -7.48
N ARG A 3 4.59 -2.19 -8.72
CA ARG A 3 5.11 -0.93 -9.30
C ARG A 3 4.11 0.22 -9.25
N SER A 4 2.86 -0.04 -9.64
CA SER A 4 1.79 0.95 -9.66
C SER A 4 1.48 1.45 -8.25
N LEU A 5 1.34 0.53 -7.27
CA LEU A 5 1.13 0.87 -5.87
C LEU A 5 2.25 1.77 -5.32
N ALA A 6 3.50 1.36 -5.50
CA ALA A 6 4.66 2.11 -5.00
C ALA A 6 4.81 3.48 -5.68
N SER A 7 4.56 3.55 -6.99
CA SER A 7 4.64 4.80 -7.76
C SER A 7 3.53 5.78 -7.36
N GLU A 8 2.33 5.28 -7.08
CA GLU A 8 1.21 6.08 -6.59
C GLU A 8 1.48 6.63 -5.19
N VAL A 9 1.97 5.79 -4.25
CA VAL A 9 2.38 6.22 -2.91
C VAL A 9 3.45 7.31 -3.00
N ALA A 10 4.40 7.20 -3.92
CA ALA A 10 5.44 8.21 -4.09
C ALA A 10 4.91 9.55 -4.62
N GLN A 11 3.92 9.53 -5.51
CA GLN A 11 3.24 10.75 -5.95
C GLN A 11 2.51 11.43 -4.79
N VAL A 12 1.80 10.66 -3.97
CA VAL A 12 1.11 11.15 -2.77
C VAL A 12 2.11 11.71 -1.76
N ALA A 13 3.19 10.98 -1.46
CA ALA A 13 4.24 11.44 -0.54
C ALA A 13 4.87 12.76 -0.99
N LYS A 14 5.13 12.91 -2.30
CA LYS A 14 5.62 14.17 -2.87
C LYS A 14 4.64 15.32 -2.66
N ALA A 15 3.34 15.10 -2.86
CA ALA A 15 2.31 16.12 -2.64
C ALA A 15 2.16 16.51 -1.16
N GLU A 16 2.30 15.53 -0.26
CA GLU A 16 2.36 15.71 1.20
C GLU A 16 3.69 16.31 1.70
N LYS A 17 4.65 16.58 0.80
CA LYS A 17 6.01 17.07 1.14
C LYS A 17 6.78 16.13 2.07
N ILE A 18 6.47 14.83 2.00
CA ILE A 18 7.16 13.76 2.73
C ILE A 18 8.33 13.26 1.88
N ARG A 19 9.54 13.29 2.44
CA ARG A 19 10.72 12.73 1.78
C ARG A 19 10.81 11.23 2.08
N LEU A 20 10.72 10.41 1.05
CA LEU A 20 10.97 8.97 1.17
C LEU A 20 12.48 8.74 1.43
N PRO A 21 12.84 7.75 2.28
CA PRO A 21 14.24 7.49 2.66
C PRO A 21 15.02 6.72 1.58
N PHE A 22 14.44 6.53 0.40
CA PHE A 22 15.01 5.85 -0.75
C PHE A 22 14.66 6.59 -2.04
N PRO A 23 15.53 6.54 -3.06
CA PRO A 23 15.32 7.25 -4.32
C PRO A 23 14.31 6.58 -5.24
N ASP A 24 14.23 5.25 -5.23
CA ASP A 24 13.31 4.48 -6.05
C ASP A 24 12.33 3.67 -5.17
N PRO A 25 11.07 4.09 -5.07
CA PRO A 25 10.06 3.42 -4.25
C PRO A 25 9.68 2.03 -4.79
N VAL A 26 9.79 1.81 -6.11
CA VAL A 26 9.47 0.53 -6.73
C VAL A 26 10.56 -0.48 -6.41
N ALA A 27 11.82 -0.10 -6.61
CA ALA A 27 12.96 -0.96 -6.28
C ALA A 27 13.00 -1.29 -4.78
N ALA A 28 12.69 -0.31 -3.91
CA ALA A 28 12.63 -0.55 -2.47
C ALA A 28 11.53 -1.57 -2.09
N ALA A 29 10.35 -1.48 -2.71
CA ALA A 29 9.28 -2.46 -2.48
C ALA A 29 9.65 -3.86 -2.99
N GLU A 30 10.27 -3.95 -4.17
CA GLU A 30 10.75 -5.21 -4.75
C GLU A 30 11.85 -5.85 -3.89
N GLU A 31 12.80 -5.05 -3.38
CA GLU A 31 13.88 -5.52 -2.49
C GLU A 31 13.34 -6.11 -1.19
N VAL A 32 12.35 -5.46 -0.56
CA VAL A 32 11.70 -5.99 0.64
C VAL A 32 11.02 -7.32 0.32
N ALA A 33 10.24 -7.40 -0.77
CA ALA A 33 9.55 -8.62 -1.17
C ALA A 33 10.53 -9.79 -1.40
N LEU A 34 11.70 -9.53 -2.00
CA LEU A 34 12.76 -10.51 -2.19
C LEU A 34 13.37 -10.96 -0.85
N LYS A 35 13.72 -10.02 0.03
CA LYS A 35 14.31 -10.32 1.35
C LYS A 35 13.38 -11.11 2.25
N THR A 36 12.07 -10.96 2.09
CA THR A 36 11.06 -11.64 2.89
C THR A 36 10.29 -12.70 2.10
N ALA A 37 10.87 -13.24 1.01
CA ALA A 37 10.16 -14.14 0.11
C ALA A 37 9.65 -15.43 0.78
N ALA A 38 10.28 -15.88 1.86
CA ALA A 38 9.85 -17.04 2.65
C ALA A 38 8.76 -16.72 3.70
N ASN A 39 8.43 -15.43 3.90
CA ASN A 39 7.50 -14.98 4.93
C ASN A 39 6.10 -14.76 4.37
N HIS A 40 5.08 -14.96 5.21
CA HIS A 40 3.74 -14.44 4.95
C HIS A 40 3.57 -13.06 5.60
N SER A 41 2.99 -12.10 4.87
CA SER A 41 2.70 -10.78 5.42
C SER A 41 1.73 -10.87 6.60
N SER A 42 1.85 -9.97 7.58
CA SER A 42 0.94 -9.92 8.73
C SER A 42 -0.52 -9.81 8.30
N MET A 43 -0.80 -8.94 7.32
CA MET A 43 -2.13 -8.77 6.75
C MET A 43 -2.69 -10.06 6.13
N LEU A 44 -1.87 -10.87 5.45
CA LEU A 44 -2.33 -12.17 4.94
C LEU A 44 -2.65 -13.12 6.08
N GLN A 45 -1.84 -13.14 7.14
CA GLN A 45 -2.10 -13.96 8.31
C GLN A 45 -3.39 -13.54 9.02
N ASP A 46 -3.67 -12.23 9.09
CA ASP A 46 -4.94 -11.69 9.63
C ASP A 46 -6.15 -12.17 8.82
N VAL A 47 -6.07 -12.10 7.48
CA VAL A 47 -7.13 -12.64 6.61
C VAL A 47 -7.34 -14.14 6.88
N LEU A 48 -6.27 -14.93 6.91
CA LEU A 48 -6.36 -16.38 7.06
C LEU A 48 -6.92 -16.80 8.44
N ARG A 49 -6.69 -16.01 9.49
CA ARG A 49 -7.20 -16.27 10.84
C ARG A 49 -8.53 -15.58 11.15
N GLY A 50 -9.11 -14.87 10.18
CA GLY A 50 -10.37 -14.12 10.35
C GLY A 50 -10.25 -12.94 11.33
N ALA A 51 -9.07 -12.36 11.47
CA ALA A 51 -8.85 -11.19 12.31
C ALA A 51 -9.01 -9.88 11.51
N PRO A 52 -9.32 -8.75 12.18
CA PRO A 52 -9.28 -7.44 11.54
C PRO A 52 -7.91 -7.15 10.94
N THR A 53 -7.88 -6.57 9.75
CA THR A 53 -6.64 -6.11 9.11
C THR A 53 -6.44 -4.60 9.28
N GLU A 54 -5.21 -4.14 9.05
CA GLU A 54 -4.86 -2.71 9.03
C GLU A 54 -5.03 -2.05 7.65
N ILE A 55 -5.77 -2.67 6.71
CA ILE A 55 -5.86 -2.19 5.33
C ILE A 55 -6.39 -0.75 5.21
N ASP A 56 -7.32 -0.36 6.09
CA ASP A 56 -7.86 1.00 6.16
C ASP A 56 -6.77 2.02 6.54
N ALA A 57 -5.87 1.66 7.45
CA ALA A 57 -4.78 2.52 7.91
C ALA A 57 -3.59 2.55 6.93
N ILE A 58 -3.47 1.56 6.05
CA ILE A 58 -2.38 1.45 5.07
C ILE A 58 -2.82 2.00 3.71
N CYS A 59 -3.59 1.24 2.93
CA CYS A 59 -4.03 1.67 1.61
C CYS A 59 -5.14 2.73 1.69
N GLY A 60 -6.03 2.63 2.69
CA GLY A 60 -7.08 3.63 2.91
C GLY A 60 -6.49 5.02 3.23
N ALA A 61 -5.44 5.08 4.05
CA ALA A 61 -4.74 6.34 4.34
C ALA A 61 -4.09 6.97 3.10
N VAL A 62 -3.47 6.16 2.23
CA VAL A 62 -2.90 6.63 0.96
C VAL A 62 -4.00 7.20 0.05
N VAL A 63 -5.12 6.49 -0.09
CA VAL A 63 -6.27 6.94 -0.90
C VAL A 63 -6.83 8.27 -0.38
N GLN A 64 -7.00 8.41 0.93
CA GLN A 64 -7.50 9.64 1.55
C GLN A 64 -6.51 10.81 1.35
N ALA A 65 -5.21 10.56 1.46
CA ALA A 65 -4.20 11.58 1.18
C ALA A 65 -4.19 11.98 -0.30
N ALA A 66 -4.27 11.02 -1.23
CA ALA A 66 -4.33 11.27 -2.66
C ALA A 66 -5.51 12.18 -3.06
N GLN A 67 -6.69 11.93 -2.50
CA GLN A 67 -7.90 12.72 -2.74
C GLN A 67 -7.75 14.19 -2.34
N LYS A 68 -7.01 14.50 -1.26
CA LYS A 68 -6.75 15.89 -0.84
C LYS A 68 -5.94 16.68 -1.88
N HIS A 69 -5.16 15.98 -2.70
CA HIS A 69 -4.28 16.58 -3.70
C HIS A 69 -4.76 16.36 -5.14
N ASN A 70 -5.99 15.87 -5.34
CA ASN A 70 -6.55 15.51 -6.66
C ASN A 70 -5.67 14.51 -7.44
N ILE A 71 -5.04 13.58 -6.73
CA ILE A 71 -4.30 12.46 -7.32
C ILE A 71 -5.24 11.26 -7.36
N GLU A 72 -5.41 10.66 -8.54
CA GLU A 72 -6.23 9.46 -8.73
C GLU A 72 -5.53 8.23 -8.12
N PRO A 73 -6.06 7.61 -7.04
CA PRO A 73 -5.36 6.55 -6.32
C PRO A 73 -5.81 5.16 -6.78
N PHE A 74 -5.91 4.92 -8.09
CA PHE A 74 -6.54 3.71 -8.63
C PHE A 74 -5.91 2.42 -8.09
N ALA A 75 -4.58 2.35 -7.99
CA ALA A 75 -3.91 1.13 -7.56
C ALA A 75 -4.16 0.83 -6.08
N ASN A 76 -3.96 1.82 -5.19
CA ASN A 76 -4.18 1.62 -3.76
C ASN A 76 -5.67 1.49 -3.44
N TRP A 77 -6.55 2.19 -4.16
CA TRP A 77 -7.99 2.03 -4.01
C TRP A 77 -8.43 0.61 -4.37
N THR A 78 -7.99 0.07 -5.52
CA THR A 78 -8.33 -1.31 -5.91
C THR A 78 -7.81 -2.31 -4.87
N CYS A 79 -6.55 -2.19 -4.45
CA CYS A 79 -5.98 -3.06 -3.42
C CYS A 79 -6.77 -2.99 -2.10
N TRP A 80 -7.11 -1.77 -1.67
CA TRP A 80 -7.89 -1.52 -0.47
C TRP A 80 -9.25 -2.21 -0.50
N GLN A 81 -10.02 -2.02 -1.58
CA GLN A 81 -11.34 -2.62 -1.69
C GLN A 81 -11.28 -4.15 -1.76
N LEU A 82 -10.31 -4.71 -2.49
CA LEU A 82 -10.16 -6.16 -2.60
C LEU A 82 -9.83 -6.80 -1.25
N VAL A 83 -8.87 -6.26 -0.50
CA VAL A 83 -8.51 -6.82 0.81
C VAL A 83 -9.63 -6.61 1.83
N LYS A 84 -10.29 -5.45 1.82
CA LYS A 84 -11.42 -5.18 2.71
C LYS A 84 -12.56 -6.18 2.51
N ALA A 85 -12.83 -6.57 1.27
CA ALA A 85 -13.83 -7.57 0.93
C ALA A 85 -13.48 -9.00 1.40
N LEU A 86 -12.19 -9.30 1.66
CA LEU A 86 -11.77 -10.61 2.21
C LEU A 86 -11.95 -10.70 3.74
N THR A 87 -12.07 -9.56 4.41
CA THR A 87 -12.10 -9.46 5.88
C THR A 87 -13.47 -9.06 6.43
N THR A 88 -14.47 -8.94 5.56
CA THR A 88 -15.86 -8.64 5.92
C THR A 88 -16.61 -9.95 6.17
#